data_AF-A0A8G2HUF0-F1
#
_entry.id   AF-A0A8G2HUF0-F1
#
_cell.length_a   1.000
_cell.length_b   1.000
_cell.length_c   1.000
_cell.angle_alpha   90.00
_cell.angle_beta   90.00
_cell.angle_gamma   90.00
#
_symmetry.space_group_name_H-M   'P 1'
#
loop_
_entity.id
_entity.type
_entity.pdbx_description
1 polymer ?
#
loop_
_entity_poly.entity_id
_entity_poly.type
_entity_poly.pdbx_seq_one_letter_code
_entity_poly.pdbx_strand_id
1 'polypeptide(L)'
;MQLGRAKDFYDLYVIASIPDSYDARLLKEALRNTTEARGTSPVMDDAAATLRQIEQSNNLRKTWRSFQESNHYAAGITFEDCCRVLGDFVEELL
;
A
#
# COMPACT_ATOMS: atom_id res chain seq x y z
N MET A 1 -11.78 15.67 2.59
CA MET A 1 -11.59 14.35 3.20
C MET A 1 -10.94 13.45 2.16
N GLN A 2 -9.62 13.21 2.22
CA GLN A 2 -8.93 12.37 1.23
C GLN A 2 -9.21 10.89 1.50
N LEU A 3 -10.33 10.39 0.96
CA LEU A 3 -10.68 8.96 0.99
C LEU A 3 -9.75 8.09 0.11
N GLY A 4 -8.99 8.71 -0.81
CA GLY A 4 -8.12 7.98 -1.75
C GLY A 4 -7.06 7.09 -1.08
N ARG A 5 -6.43 7.57 0.00
CA ARG A 5 -5.36 6.83 0.68
C ARG A 5 -5.84 5.57 1.40
N ALA A 6 -7.09 5.53 1.86
CA ALA A 6 -7.63 4.32 2.48
C ALA A 6 -7.96 3.24 1.46
N LYS A 7 -8.49 3.65 0.29
CA LYS A 7 -8.75 2.71 -0.80
C LYS A 7 -7.46 2.07 -1.32
N ASP A 8 -6.36 2.84 -1.43
CA ASP A 8 -5.05 2.30 -1.84
C ASP A 8 -4.60 1.12 -0.95
N PHE A 9 -4.80 1.22 0.37
CA PHE A 9 -4.49 0.14 1.30
C PHE A 9 -5.34 -1.12 1.07
N TYR A 10 -6.63 -0.94 0.80
CA TYR A 10 -7.52 -2.06 0.50
C TYR A 10 -7.17 -2.71 -0.84
N ASP A 11 -6.93 -1.92 -1.88
CA ASP A 11 -6.62 -2.44 -3.22
C ASP A 11 -5.32 -3.28 -3.18
N LEU A 12 -4.28 -2.80 -2.47
CA LEU A 12 -3.06 -3.58 -2.25
C LEU A 12 -3.32 -4.87 -1.46
N TYR A 13 -4.11 -4.81 -0.40
CA TYR A 13 -4.47 -6.01 0.37
C TYR A 13 -5.18 -7.05 -0.50
N VAL A 14 -6.12 -6.63 -1.36
CA VAL A 14 -6.85 -7.53 -2.26
C VAL A 14 -5.90 -8.16 -3.28
N ILE A 15 -5.02 -7.36 -3.89
CA ILE A 15 -4.01 -7.90 -4.82
C ILE A 15 -3.17 -8.96 -4.12
N ALA A 16 -2.66 -8.68 -2.92
CA ALA A 16 -1.86 -9.62 -2.13
C ALA A 16 -2.62 -10.90 -1.72
N SER A 17 -3.94 -10.80 -1.55
CA SER A 17 -4.79 -11.90 -1.08
C SER A 17 -5.17 -12.88 -2.19
N ILE A 18 -4.97 -12.51 -3.46
CA ILE A 18 -5.29 -13.34 -4.61
C ILE A 18 -4.01 -14.01 -5.11
N PRO A 19 -3.93 -15.36 -5.10
CA PRO A 19 -2.78 -16.07 -5.66
C PRO A 19 -2.57 -15.71 -7.14
N ASP A 20 -1.30 -15.56 -7.53
CA ASP A 20 -0.89 -15.26 -8.92
C ASP A 20 -1.55 -14.01 -9.53
N SER A 21 -1.96 -13.05 -8.68
CA SER A 21 -2.65 -11.82 -9.12
C SER A 21 -1.75 -10.83 -9.86
N TYR A 22 -0.43 -10.97 -9.73
CA TYR A 22 0.57 -10.19 -10.44
C TYR A 22 1.86 -10.99 -10.70
N ASP A 23 2.59 -10.58 -11.73
CA ASP A 23 3.97 -11.00 -11.97
C ASP A 23 4.92 -9.99 -11.32
N ALA A 24 5.69 -10.42 -10.34
CA ALA A 24 6.57 -9.55 -9.55
C ALA A 24 7.64 -8.84 -10.41
N ARG A 25 8.17 -9.52 -11.44
CA ARG A 25 9.18 -8.94 -12.34
C ARG A 25 8.57 -7.83 -13.18
N LEU A 26 7.38 -8.07 -13.74
CA LEU A 26 6.65 -7.07 -14.52
C LEU A 26 6.23 -5.89 -13.64
N LEU A 27 5.77 -6.15 -12.42
CA LEU A 27 5.36 -5.11 -11.47
C LEU A 27 6.55 -4.25 -11.05
N LYS A 28 7.72 -4.84 -10.79
CA LYS A 28 8.97 -4.11 -10.50
C LYS A 28 9.38 -3.19 -11.64
N GLU A 29 9.29 -3.67 -12.88
CA GLU A 29 9.57 -2.86 -14.07
C GLU A 29 8.57 -1.71 -14.23
N ALA A 30 7.27 -1.99 -14.12
CA ALA A 30 6.22 -0.99 -14.22
C ALA A 30 6.35 0.08 -13.13
N LEU A 31 6.69 -0.32 -11.92
CA LEU A 31 6.92 0.55 -10.78
C LEU A 31 8.09 1.51 -11.05
N ARG A 32 9.26 0.98 -11.47
CA ARG A 32 10.43 1.80 -11.84
C ARG A 32 10.09 2.81 -12.94
N ASN A 33 9.51 2.33 -14.04
CA ASN A 33 9.15 3.17 -15.18
C ASN A 33 8.15 4.27 -14.78
N THR A 34 7.20 3.96 -13.89
CA THR A 34 6.22 4.92 -13.38
C THR A 34 6.87 5.99 -12.50
N THR A 35 7.78 5.60 -11.60
CA THR A 35 8.50 6.55 -10.76
C THR A 35 9.44 7.45 -11.55
N GLU A 36 10.11 6.91 -12.57
CA GLU A 36 10.97 7.68 -13.47
C GLU A 36 10.15 8.70 -14.28
N ALA A 37 9.04 8.26 -14.89
CA ALA A 37 8.17 9.13 -15.68
C ALA A 37 7.56 10.27 -14.86
N ARG A 38 7.36 10.07 -13.55
CA ARG A 38 6.86 11.09 -12.62
C ARG A 38 7.96 11.94 -11.99
N GLY A 39 9.23 11.60 -12.20
CA GLY A 39 10.37 12.25 -11.54
C GLY A 39 10.44 12.00 -10.03
N THR A 40 9.87 10.87 -9.57
CA THR A 40 9.79 10.50 -8.14
C THR A 40 10.62 9.27 -7.78
N SER A 41 11.60 8.89 -8.60
CA SER A 41 12.50 7.77 -8.30
C SER A 41 13.17 7.83 -6.91
N PRO A 42 13.55 9.00 -6.36
CA PRO A 42 14.15 9.07 -5.02
C PRO A 42 13.25 8.57 -3.88
N VAL A 43 11.93 8.53 -4.09
CA VAL A 43 10.98 8.00 -3.09
C VAL A 43 11.24 6.52 -2.79
N MET A 44 11.84 5.80 -3.73
CA MET A 44 12.16 4.38 -3.59
C MET A 44 13.31 4.15 -2.60
N ASP A 45 14.27 5.07 -2.56
CA ASP A 45 15.41 4.99 -1.63
C ASP A 45 14.96 5.20 -0.18
N ASP A 46 13.91 6.01 0.02
CA ASP A 46 13.33 6.33 1.33
C ASP A 46 12.12 5.44 1.69
N ALA A 47 11.85 4.38 0.91
CA ALA A 47 10.64 3.56 1.08
C ALA A 47 10.53 2.98 2.49
N ALA A 48 11.61 2.43 3.03
CA ALA A 48 11.62 1.85 4.39
C ALA A 48 11.33 2.90 5.49
N ALA A 49 11.84 4.14 5.34
CA ALA A 49 11.54 5.21 6.28
C ALA A 49 10.07 5.66 6.17
N THR A 50 9.55 5.72 4.94
CA THR A 50 8.16 6.06 4.65
C THR A 50 7.20 5.02 5.23
N LEU A 51 7.51 3.72 5.11
CA LEU A 51 6.72 2.63 5.70
C LEU A 51 6.59 2.80 7.22
N ARG A 52 7.70 3.04 7.92
CA ARG A 52 7.68 3.28 9.37
C ARG A 52 6.80 4.48 9.75
N GLN A 53 6.81 5.55 8.95
CA GLN A 53 5.94 6.70 9.18
C GLN A 53 4.46 6.35 8.95
N ILE A 54 4.15 5.53 7.94
CA ILE A 54 2.80 5.05 7.67
C ILE A 54 2.27 4.22 8.85
N GLU A 55 3.04 3.24 9.30
CA GLU A 55 2.69 2.34 10.42
C GLU A 55 2.40 3.10 11.73
N GLN A 56 3.18 4.15 12.00
CA GLN A 56 3.06 4.98 13.20
C GLN A 56 1.98 6.07 13.08
N SER A 57 1.37 6.24 11.90
CA SER A 57 0.43 7.33 11.64
C SER A 57 -0.96 7.05 12.22
N ASN A 58 -1.24 7.67 13.36
CA ASN A 58 -2.58 7.69 13.95
C ASN A 58 -3.65 8.27 13.01
N ASN A 59 -3.28 9.19 12.11
CA ASN A 59 -4.21 9.77 11.15
C ASN A 59 -4.61 8.78 10.05
N LEU A 60 -3.64 8.03 9.51
CA LEU A 60 -3.92 6.99 8.51
C LEU A 60 -4.73 5.84 9.12
N ARG A 61 -4.39 5.44 10.35
CA ARG A 61 -5.17 4.46 11.12
C ARG A 61 -6.64 4.87 11.32
N LYS A 62 -6.90 6.13 11.69
CA LYS A 62 -8.28 6.66 11.80
C LYS A 62 -8.99 6.67 10.44
N THR A 63 -8.26 7.08 9.40
CA THR A 63 -8.77 7.11 8.02
C THR A 63 -9.14 5.72 7.52
N TRP A 64 -8.33 4.70 7.82
CA TRP A 64 -8.63 3.30 7.54
C TRP A 64 -9.89 2.82 8.29
N ARG A 65 -9.99 3.13 9.59
CA ARG A 65 -11.17 2.76 10.38
C ARG A 65 -12.46 3.32 9.80
N SER A 66 -12.50 4.61 9.47
CA SER A 66 -13.67 5.24 8.85
C SER A 66 -13.99 4.66 7.47
N PHE A 67 -12.96 4.27 6.70
CA PHE A 67 -13.14 3.57 5.43
C PHE A 67 -13.79 2.20 5.65
N GLN A 68 -13.30 1.39 6.59
CA GLN A 68 -13.86 0.08 6.93
C GLN A 68 -15.31 0.18 7.41
N GLU A 69 -15.63 1.16 8.25
CA GLU A 69 -17.01 1.41 8.73
C GLU A 69 -17.99 1.68 7.58
N SER A 70 -17.51 2.31 6.51
CA SER A 70 -18.32 2.68 5.33
C SER A 70 -18.32 1.60 4.23
N ASN A 71 -17.47 0.58 4.32
CA ASN A 71 -17.23 -0.39 3.25
C ASN A 71 -17.20 -1.82 3.80
N HIS A 72 -18.34 -2.52 3.73
CA HIS A 72 -18.50 -3.86 4.30
C HIS A 72 -17.50 -4.90 3.77
N TYR A 73 -17.02 -4.76 2.53
CA TYR A 73 -16.03 -5.66 1.94
C TYR A 73 -14.64 -5.54 2.60
N ALA A 74 -14.37 -4.44 3.31
CA ALA A 74 -13.14 -4.25 4.07
C ALA A 74 -13.26 -4.71 5.53
N ALA A 75 -14.41 -5.26 5.93
CA ALA A 75 -14.65 -5.73 7.28
C ALA A 75 -13.67 -6.85 7.67
N GLY A 76 -13.10 -6.75 8.87
CA GLY A 76 -12.14 -7.72 9.40
C GLY A 76 -10.68 -7.49 8.98
N ILE A 77 -10.42 -6.61 8.00
CA ILE A 77 -9.05 -6.24 7.60
C ILE A 77 -8.55 -5.12 8.51
N THR A 78 -7.45 -5.35 9.23
CA THR A 78 -6.87 -4.35 10.13
C THR A 78 -5.94 -3.39 9.39
N PHE A 79 -5.64 -2.24 10.00
CA PHE A 79 -4.65 -1.32 9.43
C PHE A 79 -3.25 -1.96 9.40
N GLU A 80 -2.95 -2.78 10.41
CA GLU A 80 -1.75 -3.61 10.50
C GLU A 80 -1.63 -4.60 9.35
N ASP A 81 -2.74 -5.26 8.97
CA ASP A 81 -2.74 -6.19 7.83
C ASP A 81 -2.35 -5.47 6.53
N CYS A 82 -2.90 -4.27 6.31
CA CYS A 82 -2.54 -3.43 5.18
C CYS A 82 -1.07 -2.98 5.23
N CYS A 83 -0.55 -2.60 6.39
CA CYS A 83 0.85 -2.21 6.55
C CYS A 83 1.80 -3.38 6.29
N ARG A 84 1.46 -4.58 6.80
CA ARG A 84 2.23 -5.80 6.55
C ARG A 84 2.30 -6.10 5.06
N VAL A 85 1.16 -6.11 4.36
CA VAL A 85 1.12 -6.31 2.91
C VAL A 85 1.96 -5.25 2.18
N LEU A 86 1.86 -3.99 2.57
CA LEU A 86 2.65 -2.93 1.96
C LEU A 86 4.17 -3.14 2.18
N GLY A 87 4.57 -3.61 3.36
CA GLY A 87 5.94 -4.02 3.65
C GLY A 87 6.41 -5.16 2.76
N ASP A 88 5.62 -6.22 2.64
CA ASP A 88 5.90 -7.38 1.79
C ASP A 88 6.12 -6.95 0.31
N PHE A 89 5.28 -6.04 -0.20
CA PHE A 89 5.43 -5.47 -1.55
C PHE A 89 6.72 -4.67 -1.72
N VAL A 90 7.09 -3.86 -0.73
CA VAL A 90 8.32 -3.06 -0.79
C VAL A 90 9.55 -3.97 -0.77
N GLU A 91 9.56 -5.01 0.07
CA GLU A 91 10.66 -5.98 0.13
C GLU A 91 10.80 -6.79 -1.17
N GLU A 92 9.70 -7.13 -1.84
CA GLU A 92 9.72 -7.89 -3.08
C GLU A 92 10.10 -7.02 -4.30
N LEU A 93 9.61 -5.78 -4.34
CA LEU A 93 9.69 -4.94 -5.53
C LEU A 93 10.92 -4.02 -5.54
N LEU A 94 11.50 -3.66 -4.40
CA LEU A 94 12.68 -2.78 -4.34
C LEU A 94 13.95 -3.58 -4.12
#